data_AF-A0A3B1BRR6-F1
#
_entry.id   AF-A0A3B1BRR6-F1
#
_cell.length_a   1.000
_cell.length_b   1.000
_cell.length_c   1.000
_cell.angle_alpha   90.00
_cell.angle_beta   90.00
_cell.angle_gamma   90.00
#
_symmetry.space_group_name_H-M   'P 1'
#
loop_
_entity.id
_entity.type
_entity.pdbx_description
1 polymer ?
#
loop_
_entity_poly.entity_id
_entity_poly.type
_entity_poly.pdbx_seq_one_letter_code
_entity_poly.pdbx_strand_id
1 'polypeptide(L)'
;MSDRTDEIVKAFAAQDSCQCESGMAKIAGLSNLTTDEKIKIASALGAMFYRDERGNTALTKLIKEAESMIASFGPDVIDWIIGQFDEADAESAEHLAKSLGLIGTEAVDKTRTAFTSYKNNPYILINLLSAVGHFNDPSSVKLLPEVLEHAKTDEVQVKSAAFYCLGRLCNRLPAGTLADDEKTAMFDSLFSGLSHPKALVRRHAVRALGKMAVNSYLTAEQSAKVNKAFRAILGMDDYEWDDAYIVRTEAEYYLSHSLHSENTGG
;
A
#
# COMPACT_ATOMS: atom_id res chain seq x y z
N MET A 1 -21.54 30.95 1.21
CA MET A 1 -20.59 29.83 1.01
C MET A 1 -21.39 28.54 1.21
N SER A 2 -21.26 27.57 0.31
CA SER A 2 -22.41 26.90 -0.33
C SER A 2 -23.23 25.90 0.52
N ASP A 3 -24.52 26.19 0.64
CA ASP A 3 -25.60 25.38 1.23
C ASP A 3 -25.66 23.96 0.63
N ARG A 4 -25.22 23.80 -0.63
CA ARG A 4 -25.28 22.52 -1.37
C ARG A 4 -24.37 21.42 -0.81
N THR A 5 -23.30 21.76 -0.10
CA THR A 5 -22.42 20.76 0.52
C THR A 5 -22.90 20.33 1.90
N ASP A 6 -23.70 21.16 2.58
CA ASP A 6 -24.11 20.91 3.97
C ASP A 6 -25.05 19.70 4.09
N GLU A 7 -25.96 19.53 3.13
CA GLU A 7 -26.81 18.34 3.08
C GLU A 7 -26.01 17.05 2.88
N ILE A 8 -24.95 17.11 2.08
CA ILE A 8 -24.07 15.97 1.80
C ILE A 8 -23.28 15.61 3.06
N VAL A 9 -22.68 16.61 3.72
CA VAL A 9 -21.96 16.41 4.98
C VAL A 9 -22.89 15.83 6.06
N LYS A 10 -24.12 16.34 6.18
CA LYS A 10 -25.13 15.81 7.11
C LYS A 10 -25.48 14.35 6.82
N ALA A 11 -25.62 13.99 5.54
CA ALA A 11 -25.93 12.62 5.14
C ALA A 11 -24.86 11.63 5.60
N PHE A 12 -23.58 12.00 5.48
CA PHE A 12 -22.48 11.16 5.97
C PHE A 12 -22.34 11.19 7.50
N ALA A 13 -22.78 12.23 8.19
CA ALA A 13 -22.75 12.28 9.66
C ALA A 13 -23.77 11.32 10.32
N ALA A 14 -24.86 10.97 9.62
CA ALA A 14 -26.01 10.29 10.21
C ALA A 14 -25.81 8.81 10.60
N GLN A 15 -24.64 8.22 10.33
CA GLN A 15 -24.32 6.80 10.58
C GLN A 15 -25.29 5.78 9.95
N ASP A 16 -26.15 6.22 9.04
CA ASP A 16 -27.11 5.41 8.32
C ASP A 16 -26.62 5.16 6.89
N SER A 17 -26.53 3.88 6.49
CA SER A 17 -26.02 3.49 5.16
C SER A 17 -26.88 4.01 4.01
N CYS A 18 -28.21 4.05 4.15
CA CYS A 18 -29.12 4.60 3.13
C CYS A 18 -28.92 6.11 2.97
N GLN A 19 -28.68 6.83 4.06
CA GLN A 19 -28.32 8.24 3.99
C GLN A 19 -26.96 8.46 3.33
N CYS A 20 -25.97 7.61 3.63
CA CYS A 20 -24.67 7.67 2.96
C CYS A 20 -24.80 7.41 1.45
N GLU A 21 -25.59 6.42 1.02
CA GLU A 21 -25.89 6.15 -0.40
C GLU A 21 -26.53 7.36 -1.08
N SER A 22 -27.51 8.00 -0.41
CA SER A 22 -28.14 9.23 -0.91
C SER A 22 -27.12 10.37 -1.04
N GLY A 23 -26.22 10.52 -0.07
CA GLY A 23 -25.12 11.48 -0.11
C GLY A 23 -24.19 11.26 -1.30
N MET A 24 -23.82 10.00 -1.57
CA MET A 24 -23.00 9.62 -2.72
C MET A 24 -23.67 9.96 -4.06
N ALA A 25 -24.97 9.64 -4.19
CA ALA A 25 -25.75 9.96 -5.38
C ALA A 25 -25.85 11.48 -5.61
N LYS A 26 -25.97 12.27 -4.53
CA LYS A 26 -25.96 13.74 -4.61
C LYS A 26 -24.61 14.26 -5.14
N ILE A 27 -23.48 13.75 -4.63
CA ILE A 27 -22.14 14.15 -5.10
C ILE A 27 -22.01 13.87 -6.61
N ALA A 28 -22.44 12.70 -7.06
CA ALA A 28 -22.37 12.32 -8.48
C ALA A 28 -23.17 13.26 -9.41
N GLY A 29 -24.19 13.94 -8.88
CA GLY A 29 -24.97 14.96 -9.60
C GLY A 29 -24.36 16.36 -9.58
N LEU A 30 -23.31 16.60 -8.79
CA LEU A 30 -22.65 17.90 -8.72
C LEU A 30 -21.61 18.06 -9.83
N SER A 31 -21.55 19.26 -10.40
CA SER A 31 -20.48 19.67 -11.32
C SER A 31 -19.86 20.97 -10.85
N ASN A 32 -18.63 21.24 -11.31
CA ASN A 32 -17.88 22.46 -11.00
C ASN A 32 -17.73 22.71 -9.49
N LEU A 33 -17.31 21.68 -8.75
CA LEU A 33 -16.95 21.82 -7.34
C LEU A 33 -15.65 22.62 -7.21
N THR A 34 -15.63 23.59 -6.30
CA THR A 34 -14.38 24.27 -5.93
C THR A 34 -13.47 23.31 -5.14
N THR A 35 -12.18 23.61 -5.06
CA THR A 35 -11.23 22.86 -4.22
C THR A 35 -11.71 22.77 -2.77
N ASP A 36 -12.20 23.87 -2.18
CA ASP A 36 -12.75 23.86 -0.81
C ASP A 36 -13.97 22.94 -0.67
N GLU A 37 -14.87 22.93 -1.67
CA GLU A 37 -16.02 22.03 -1.65
C GLU A 37 -15.58 20.57 -1.77
N LYS A 38 -14.60 20.26 -2.64
CA LYS A 38 -14.02 18.91 -2.78
C LYS A 38 -13.39 18.44 -1.46
N ILE A 39 -12.59 19.29 -0.81
CA ILE A 39 -11.96 18.97 0.48
C ILE A 39 -13.03 18.74 1.56
N LYS A 40 -14.05 19.60 1.63
CA LYS A 40 -15.15 19.45 2.61
C LYS A 40 -15.92 18.15 2.40
N ILE A 41 -16.21 17.78 1.15
CA ILE A 41 -16.88 16.51 0.82
C ILE A 41 -15.95 15.33 1.13
N ALA A 42 -14.67 15.41 0.75
CA ALA A 42 -13.69 14.36 1.02
C ALA A 42 -13.52 14.11 2.53
N SER A 43 -13.55 15.16 3.35
CA SER A 43 -13.54 15.04 4.81
C SER A 43 -14.77 14.30 5.34
N ALA A 44 -15.97 14.61 4.84
CA ALA A 44 -17.18 13.90 5.24
C ALA A 44 -17.19 12.43 4.81
N LEU A 45 -16.67 12.13 3.62
CA LEU A 45 -16.47 10.75 3.14
C LEU A 45 -15.43 10.02 4.00
N GLY A 46 -14.30 10.67 4.31
CA GLY A 46 -13.23 10.10 5.14
C GLY A 46 -13.68 9.77 6.56
N ALA A 47 -14.65 10.49 7.11
CA ALA A 47 -15.25 10.15 8.40
C ALA A 47 -15.91 8.76 8.43
N MET A 48 -16.28 8.20 7.27
CA MET A 48 -16.80 6.83 7.18
C MET A 48 -15.74 5.77 7.44
N PHE A 49 -14.45 6.08 7.24
CA PHE A 49 -13.35 5.14 7.41
C PHE A 49 -13.09 4.78 8.88
N TYR A 50 -13.58 5.59 9.82
CA TYR A 50 -13.50 5.32 11.26
C TYR A 50 -14.64 4.42 11.78
N ARG A 51 -15.47 3.88 10.90
CA ARG A 51 -16.57 2.99 11.26
C ARG A 51 -16.15 1.54 11.10
N ASP A 52 -16.44 0.72 12.11
CA ASP A 52 -16.21 -0.73 12.04
C ASP A 52 -17.15 -1.37 11.01
N GLU A 53 -16.60 -1.82 9.88
CA GLU A 53 -17.31 -2.51 8.82
C GLU A 53 -17.26 -4.04 8.94
N ARG A 54 -16.68 -4.60 10.01
CA ARG A 54 -16.56 -6.07 10.16
C ARG A 54 -17.92 -6.73 10.19
N GLY A 55 -18.15 -7.59 9.19
CA GLY A 55 -19.42 -8.29 9.00
C GLY A 55 -20.53 -7.42 8.39
N ASN A 56 -20.28 -6.14 8.09
CA ASN A 56 -21.21 -5.23 7.45
C ASN A 56 -20.84 -5.01 5.97
N THR A 57 -21.31 -5.91 5.11
CA THR A 57 -21.01 -5.89 3.67
C THR A 57 -21.48 -4.63 2.96
N ALA A 58 -22.59 -4.02 3.40
CA ALA A 58 -23.10 -2.78 2.84
C ALA A 58 -22.15 -1.61 3.14
N LEU A 59 -21.68 -1.50 4.38
CA LEU A 59 -20.72 -0.48 4.78
C LEU A 59 -19.36 -0.67 4.08
N THR A 60 -18.88 -1.91 3.97
CA THR A 60 -17.65 -2.21 3.20
C THR A 60 -17.74 -1.74 1.75
N LYS A 61 -18.90 -1.93 1.11
CA LYS A 61 -19.13 -1.44 -0.27
C LYS A 61 -19.10 0.09 -0.31
N LEU A 62 -19.80 0.74 0.61
CA LEU A 62 -19.84 2.20 0.72
C LEU A 62 -18.45 2.81 0.96
N ILE A 63 -17.63 2.20 1.80
CA ILE A 63 -16.25 2.65 2.05
C ILE A 63 -15.42 2.60 0.76
N LYS A 64 -15.52 1.52 -0.03
CA LYS A 64 -14.82 1.42 -1.33
C LYS A 64 -15.31 2.45 -2.35
N GLU A 65 -16.61 2.74 -2.35
CA GLU A 65 -17.17 3.81 -3.18
C GLU A 65 -16.65 5.18 -2.71
N ALA A 66 -16.55 5.42 -1.40
CA ALA A 66 -15.97 6.64 -0.83
C ALA A 66 -14.48 6.77 -1.19
N GLU A 67 -13.69 5.68 -1.13
CA GLU A 67 -12.29 5.67 -1.57
C GLU A 67 -12.16 6.18 -3.02
N SER A 68 -13.01 5.65 -3.91
CA SER A 68 -13.05 5.98 -5.33
C SER A 68 -13.55 7.41 -5.58
N MET A 69 -14.53 7.86 -4.80
CA MET A 69 -15.08 9.21 -4.90
C MET A 69 -14.06 10.27 -4.49
N ILE A 70 -13.36 10.06 -3.37
CA ILE A 70 -12.26 10.93 -2.93
C ILE A 70 -11.20 10.99 -4.03
N ALA A 71 -10.80 9.85 -4.59
CA ALA A 71 -9.82 9.80 -5.67
C ALA A 71 -10.29 10.56 -6.92
N SER A 72 -11.59 10.55 -7.25
CA SER A 72 -12.14 11.27 -8.40
C SER A 72 -12.04 12.80 -8.31
N PHE A 73 -11.80 13.34 -7.11
CA PHE A 73 -11.50 14.76 -6.94
C PHE A 73 -10.11 15.16 -7.44
N GLY A 74 -9.23 14.18 -7.67
CA GLY A 74 -7.94 14.37 -8.30
C GLY A 74 -6.95 15.17 -7.44
N PRO A 75 -6.13 16.05 -8.03
CA PRO A 75 -5.03 16.69 -7.32
C PRO A 75 -5.45 17.65 -6.21
N ASP A 76 -6.70 18.12 -6.25
CA ASP A 76 -7.28 19.07 -5.30
C ASP A 76 -7.34 18.55 -3.85
N VAL A 77 -7.31 17.22 -3.65
CA VAL A 77 -7.45 16.61 -2.32
C VAL A 77 -6.17 15.92 -1.82
N ILE A 78 -5.09 15.92 -2.60
CA ILE A 78 -3.85 15.20 -2.23
C ILE A 78 -3.27 15.72 -0.91
N ASP A 79 -3.12 17.03 -0.77
CA ASP A 79 -2.52 17.63 0.43
C ASP A 79 -3.40 17.36 1.66
N TRP A 80 -4.71 17.36 1.47
CA TRP A 80 -5.65 16.98 2.53
C TRP A 80 -5.46 15.52 2.94
N ILE A 81 -5.44 14.57 2.00
CA ILE A 81 -5.24 13.14 2.29
C ILE A 81 -3.92 12.92 3.05
N ILE A 82 -2.81 13.51 2.57
CA ILE A 82 -1.50 13.39 3.21
C ILE A 82 -1.54 13.98 4.62
N GLY A 83 -2.21 15.11 4.81
CA GLY A 83 -2.41 15.72 6.13
C GLY A 83 -3.20 14.84 7.11
N GLN A 84 -4.10 13.98 6.62
CA GLN A 84 -4.87 13.07 7.48
C GLN A 84 -4.03 11.90 8.03
N PHE A 85 -2.88 11.59 7.45
CA PHE A 85 -2.05 10.47 7.93
C PHE A 85 -1.48 10.65 9.34
N ASP A 86 -1.48 11.86 9.88
CA ASP A 86 -1.03 12.13 11.26
C ASP A 86 -2.10 11.75 12.30
N GLU A 87 -3.38 11.86 11.94
CA GLU A 87 -4.51 11.71 12.86
C GLU A 87 -5.27 10.39 12.67
N ALA A 88 -5.22 9.81 11.47
CA ALA A 88 -5.95 8.60 11.13
C ALA A 88 -5.41 7.39 11.89
N ASP A 89 -6.29 6.52 12.40
CA ASP A 89 -5.90 5.18 12.86
C ASP A 89 -5.43 4.30 11.68
N ALA A 90 -4.89 3.11 11.98
CA ALA A 90 -4.30 2.25 10.96
C ALA A 90 -5.30 1.77 9.87
N GLU A 91 -6.59 1.60 10.20
CA GLU A 91 -7.62 1.15 9.26
C GLU A 91 -8.07 2.32 8.37
N SER A 92 -8.31 3.47 9.00
CA SER A 92 -8.62 4.73 8.31
C SER A 92 -7.48 5.18 7.39
N ALA A 93 -6.23 5.07 7.84
CA ALA A 93 -5.04 5.39 7.07
C ALA A 93 -4.90 4.48 5.84
N GLU A 94 -5.30 3.20 5.92
CA GLU A 94 -5.30 2.27 4.79
C GLU A 94 -6.31 2.68 3.71
N HIS A 95 -7.49 3.18 4.10
CA HIS A 95 -8.48 3.72 3.14
C HIS A 95 -7.98 5.01 2.47
N LEU A 96 -7.41 5.93 3.24
CA LEU A 96 -6.77 7.15 2.73
C LEU A 96 -5.61 6.83 1.78
N ALA A 97 -4.79 5.83 2.12
CA ALA A 97 -3.68 5.35 1.31
C ALA A 97 -4.15 4.79 -0.04
N LYS A 98 -5.27 4.04 -0.07
CA LYS A 98 -5.89 3.58 -1.32
C LYS A 98 -6.41 4.73 -2.16
N SER A 99 -7.12 5.70 -1.56
CA SER A 99 -7.57 6.90 -2.28
C SER A 99 -6.40 7.65 -2.91
N LEU A 100 -5.29 7.83 -2.18
CA LEU A 100 -4.09 8.48 -2.73
C LEU A 100 -3.48 7.69 -3.90
N GLY A 101 -3.38 6.36 -3.77
CA GLY A 101 -2.90 5.50 -4.85
C GLY A 101 -3.80 5.49 -6.09
N LEU A 102 -5.12 5.66 -5.90
CA LEU A 102 -6.11 5.76 -7.00
C LEU A 102 -6.05 7.09 -7.75
N ILE A 103 -5.58 8.18 -7.14
CA ILE A 103 -5.31 9.45 -7.84
C ILE A 103 -4.17 9.25 -8.86
N GLY A 104 -3.22 8.37 -8.58
CA GLY A 104 -2.19 7.96 -9.54
C GLY A 104 -1.14 9.04 -9.78
N THR A 105 -0.77 9.27 -11.05
CA THR A 105 0.38 10.10 -11.47
C THR A 105 0.43 11.48 -10.82
N GLU A 106 -0.72 12.13 -10.65
CA GLU A 106 -0.81 13.47 -10.07
C GLU A 106 -0.39 13.51 -8.58
N ALA A 107 -0.47 12.37 -7.88
CA ALA A 107 -0.08 12.23 -6.49
C ALA A 107 1.41 11.91 -6.28
N VAL A 108 2.14 11.51 -7.33
CA VAL A 108 3.52 11.02 -7.20
C VAL A 108 4.46 12.09 -6.64
N ASP A 109 4.51 13.28 -7.25
CA ASP A 109 5.46 14.32 -6.85
C ASP A 109 5.14 14.92 -5.46
N LYS A 110 3.84 15.03 -5.12
CA LYS A 110 3.41 15.44 -3.79
C LYS A 110 3.74 14.39 -2.72
N THR A 111 3.56 13.11 -3.03
CA THR A 111 3.95 12.00 -2.14
C THR A 111 5.47 11.99 -1.90
N ARG A 112 6.27 12.21 -2.96
CA ARG A 112 7.72 12.36 -2.84
C ARG A 112 8.11 13.52 -1.94
N THR A 113 7.46 14.68 -2.12
CA THR A 113 7.68 15.85 -1.28
C THR A 113 7.35 15.55 0.19
N ALA A 114 6.26 14.81 0.44
CA ALA A 114 5.85 14.43 1.78
C ALA A 114 6.90 13.55 2.51
N PHE A 115 7.57 12.63 1.83
CA PHE A 115 8.69 11.87 2.44
C PHE A 115 9.77 12.79 3.02
N THR A 116 10.08 13.89 2.32
CA THR A 116 11.08 14.86 2.80
C THR A 116 10.55 15.66 3.98
N SER A 117 9.32 16.15 3.89
CA SER A 117 8.69 16.95 4.95
C SER A 117 8.51 16.18 6.26
N TYR A 118 8.23 14.87 6.17
CA TYR A 118 7.94 14.01 7.31
C TYR A 118 9.05 13.01 7.64
N LYS A 119 10.28 13.24 7.19
CA LYS A 119 11.43 12.34 7.37
C LYS A 119 11.73 11.90 8.82
N ASN A 120 11.25 12.66 9.81
CA ASN A 120 11.44 12.39 11.23
C ASN A 120 10.15 11.93 11.94
N ASN A 121 9.07 11.63 11.21
CA ASN A 121 7.81 11.14 11.77
C ASN A 121 7.54 9.71 11.25
N PRO A 122 7.97 8.67 11.99
CA PRO A 122 7.79 7.26 11.60
C PRO A 122 6.33 6.90 11.30
N TYR A 123 5.38 7.49 12.01
CA TYR A 123 3.96 7.21 11.84
C TYR A 123 3.46 7.59 10.45
N ILE A 124 3.69 8.85 10.06
CA ILE A 124 3.34 9.34 8.72
C ILE A 124 4.13 8.60 7.65
N LEU A 125 5.41 8.29 7.87
CA LEU A 125 6.23 7.55 6.91
C LEU A 125 5.67 6.15 6.63
N ILE A 126 5.18 5.43 7.65
CA ILE A 126 4.53 4.13 7.46
C ILE A 126 3.28 4.27 6.58
N ASN A 127 2.46 5.29 6.83
CA ASN A 127 1.24 5.54 6.06
C ASN A 127 1.54 5.96 4.61
N LEU A 128 2.57 6.79 4.40
CA LEU A 128 3.08 7.13 3.06
C LEU A 128 3.56 5.88 2.32
N LEU A 129 4.36 5.02 2.97
CA LEU A 129 4.81 3.75 2.37
C LEU A 129 3.63 2.83 2.03
N SER A 130 2.58 2.80 2.86
CA SER A 130 1.35 2.07 2.53
C SER A 130 0.69 2.64 1.26
N ALA A 131 0.57 3.97 1.18
CA ALA A 131 0.00 4.65 0.02
C ALA A 131 0.79 4.36 -1.26
N VAL A 132 2.13 4.41 -1.23
CA VAL A 132 2.98 4.02 -2.36
C VAL A 132 2.66 2.60 -2.84
N GLY A 133 2.44 1.66 -1.92
CA GLY A 133 2.03 0.29 -2.22
C GLY A 133 0.63 0.14 -2.84
N HIS A 134 -0.13 1.21 -3.03
CA HIS A 134 -1.42 1.23 -3.72
C HIS A 134 -1.40 1.89 -5.10
N PHE A 135 -0.31 2.55 -5.48
CA PHE A 135 -0.17 3.11 -6.84
C PHE A 135 -0.11 1.98 -7.88
N ASN A 136 -0.89 2.14 -8.95
CA ASN A 136 -0.88 1.22 -10.09
C ASN A 136 -0.30 1.86 -11.37
N ASP A 137 0.05 3.14 -11.33
CA ASP A 137 0.60 3.85 -12.48
C ASP A 137 2.13 3.65 -12.57
N PRO A 138 2.70 3.33 -13.76
CA PRO A 138 4.14 3.16 -13.93
C PRO A 138 4.99 4.35 -13.49
N SER A 139 4.48 5.59 -13.50
CA SER A 139 5.22 6.76 -13.00
C SER A 139 5.54 6.67 -11.51
N SER A 140 4.83 5.83 -10.74
CA SER A 140 5.10 5.60 -9.32
C SER A 140 6.45 4.93 -9.05
N VAL A 141 7.13 4.37 -10.06
CA VAL A 141 8.53 3.91 -9.93
C VAL A 141 9.45 5.05 -9.50
N LYS A 142 9.09 6.30 -9.77
CA LYS A 142 9.79 7.47 -9.24
C LYS A 142 9.86 7.45 -7.71
N LEU A 143 8.94 6.80 -6.99
CA LEU A 143 8.97 6.75 -5.52
C LEU A 143 9.91 5.65 -4.98
N LEU A 144 10.47 4.81 -5.87
CA LEU A 144 11.34 3.71 -5.46
C LEU A 144 12.58 4.17 -4.67
N PRO A 145 13.32 5.24 -5.05
CA PRO A 145 14.46 5.68 -4.28
C PRO A 145 14.10 6.01 -2.82
N GLU A 146 12.96 6.66 -2.59
CA GLU A 146 12.47 6.94 -1.24
C GLU A 146 12.12 5.65 -0.50
N VAL A 147 11.43 4.70 -1.12
CA VAL A 147 11.10 3.40 -0.50
C VAL A 147 12.38 2.62 -0.14
N LEU A 148 13.37 2.56 -1.03
CA LEU A 148 14.64 1.89 -0.81
C LEU A 148 15.48 2.57 0.29
N GLU A 149 15.39 3.88 0.43
CA GLU A 149 16.07 4.58 1.52
C GLU A 149 15.45 4.22 2.88
N HIS A 150 14.12 4.19 2.96
CA HIS A 150 13.41 3.75 4.17
C HIS A 150 13.59 2.26 4.46
N ALA A 151 13.96 1.44 3.47
CA ALA A 151 14.33 0.05 3.69
C ALA A 151 15.67 -0.11 4.45
N LYS A 152 16.51 0.94 4.52
CA LYS A 152 17.81 0.92 5.21
C LYS A 152 17.77 1.42 6.65
N THR A 153 16.70 2.12 7.05
CA THR A 153 16.55 2.71 8.40
C THR A 153 16.68 1.66 9.52
N ASP A 154 17.07 2.07 10.74
CA ASP A 154 17.04 1.17 11.90
C ASP A 154 15.65 1.10 12.57
N GLU A 155 14.73 1.99 12.20
CA GLU A 155 13.36 1.97 12.69
C GLU A 155 12.60 0.77 12.10
N VAL A 156 12.36 -0.24 12.93
CA VAL A 156 11.87 -1.56 12.53
C VAL A 156 10.52 -1.47 11.80
N GLN A 157 9.62 -0.58 12.26
CA GLN A 157 8.28 -0.46 11.71
C GLN A 157 8.33 0.19 10.31
N VAL A 158 9.17 1.21 10.14
CA VAL A 158 9.39 1.88 8.85
C VAL A 158 10.08 0.95 7.87
N LYS A 159 11.12 0.21 8.28
CA LYS A 159 11.78 -0.80 7.43
C LYS A 159 10.80 -1.88 6.98
N SER A 160 9.99 -2.38 7.91
CA SER A 160 8.99 -3.39 7.60
C SER A 160 7.92 -2.88 6.63
N ALA A 161 7.46 -1.63 6.79
CA ALA A 161 6.54 -0.98 5.87
C ALA A 161 7.16 -0.78 4.48
N ALA A 162 8.45 -0.44 4.40
CA ALA A 162 9.17 -0.30 3.14
C ALA A 162 9.26 -1.64 2.41
N PHE A 163 9.62 -2.74 3.09
CA PHE A 163 9.62 -4.07 2.50
C PHE A 163 8.22 -4.51 2.03
N TYR A 164 7.19 -4.22 2.82
CA TYR A 164 5.82 -4.48 2.41
C TYR A 164 5.45 -3.70 1.13
N CYS A 165 5.80 -2.41 1.08
CA CYS A 165 5.62 -1.55 -0.08
C CYS A 165 6.33 -2.11 -1.32
N LEU A 166 7.61 -2.49 -1.23
CA LEU A 166 8.36 -3.09 -2.34
C LEU A 166 7.63 -4.33 -2.91
N GLY A 167 7.18 -5.22 -2.03
CA GLY A 167 6.39 -6.37 -2.46
C GLY A 167 5.05 -5.97 -3.12
N ARG A 168 4.38 -4.92 -2.65
CA ARG A 168 3.13 -4.42 -3.26
C ARG A 168 3.37 -3.84 -4.65
N LEU A 169 4.46 -3.10 -4.85
CA LEU A 169 4.85 -2.58 -6.16
C LEU A 169 5.09 -3.72 -7.16
N CYS A 170 5.77 -4.79 -6.74
CA CYS A 170 6.01 -5.97 -7.60
C CYS A 170 4.72 -6.66 -8.08
N ASN A 171 3.61 -6.53 -7.34
CA ASN A 171 2.32 -7.10 -7.73
C ASN A 171 1.50 -6.17 -8.64
N ARG A 172 1.83 -4.87 -8.68
CA ARG A 172 1.02 -3.84 -9.33
C ARG A 172 1.65 -3.31 -10.60
N LEU A 173 2.97 -3.25 -10.61
CA LEU A 173 3.74 -2.75 -11.73
C LEU A 173 4.29 -3.95 -12.52
N PRO A 174 4.31 -3.88 -13.86
CA PRO A 174 5.03 -4.87 -14.65
C PRO A 174 6.53 -4.81 -14.37
N ALA A 175 7.23 -5.94 -14.35
CA ALA A 175 8.68 -5.99 -14.14
C ALA A 175 9.49 -5.15 -15.15
N GLY A 176 8.97 -4.97 -16.37
CA GLY A 176 9.57 -4.12 -17.40
C GLY A 176 9.51 -2.61 -17.13
N THR A 177 8.83 -2.18 -16.06
CA THR A 177 8.81 -0.75 -15.65
C THR A 177 10.07 -0.31 -14.91
N LEU A 178 10.87 -1.27 -14.43
CA LEU A 178 12.07 -1.03 -13.63
C LEU A 178 13.32 -1.47 -14.37
N ALA A 179 14.37 -0.66 -14.25
CA ALA A 179 15.68 -0.98 -14.79
C ALA A 179 16.32 -2.15 -14.01
N ASP A 180 17.31 -2.82 -14.62
CA ASP A 180 17.94 -4.01 -14.02
C ASP A 180 18.69 -3.71 -12.72
N ASP A 181 19.27 -2.51 -12.61
CA ASP A 181 19.92 -2.02 -11.39
C ASP A 181 18.91 -1.74 -10.27
N GLU A 182 17.74 -1.16 -10.59
CA GLU A 182 16.64 -0.97 -9.64
C GLU A 182 16.10 -2.30 -9.10
N LYS A 183 15.88 -3.28 -9.99
CA LYS A 183 15.45 -4.64 -9.60
C LYS A 183 16.50 -5.32 -8.72
N THR A 184 17.78 -5.14 -9.05
CA THR A 184 18.90 -5.67 -8.25
C THR A 184 18.95 -5.01 -6.86
N ALA A 185 18.81 -3.69 -6.78
CA ALA A 185 18.78 -2.97 -5.50
C ALA A 185 17.59 -3.40 -4.62
N MET A 186 16.41 -3.63 -5.21
CA MET A 186 15.26 -4.21 -4.50
C MET A 186 15.58 -5.61 -3.97
N PHE A 187 16.13 -6.49 -4.82
CA PHE A 187 16.50 -7.84 -4.43
C PHE A 187 17.51 -7.84 -3.27
N ASP A 188 18.62 -7.11 -3.40
CA ASP A 188 19.68 -7.09 -2.39
C ASP A 188 19.17 -6.57 -1.04
N SER A 189 18.37 -5.50 -1.07
CA SER A 189 17.75 -4.93 0.13
C SER A 189 16.85 -5.96 0.83
N LEU A 190 15.93 -6.59 0.08
CA LEU A 190 15.00 -7.58 0.63
C LEU A 190 15.72 -8.86 1.09
N PHE A 191 16.71 -9.34 0.33
CA PHE A 191 17.48 -10.54 0.67
C PHE A 191 18.29 -10.35 1.95
N SER A 192 18.89 -9.17 2.15
CA SER A 192 19.53 -8.81 3.42
C SER A 192 18.54 -8.83 4.60
N GLY A 193 17.27 -8.49 4.33
CA GLY A 193 16.18 -8.52 5.30
C GLY A 193 15.86 -9.89 5.88
N LEU A 194 16.24 -10.97 5.21
CA LEU A 194 15.98 -12.34 5.66
C LEU A 194 16.74 -12.72 6.94
N SER A 195 17.86 -12.05 7.25
CA SER A 195 18.63 -12.28 8.48
C SER A 195 18.27 -11.30 9.61
N HIS A 196 17.26 -10.45 9.42
CA HIS A 196 16.93 -9.41 10.39
C HIS A 196 16.44 -10.01 11.73
N PRO A 197 16.83 -9.48 12.90
CA PRO A 197 16.44 -10.04 14.20
C PRO A 197 14.94 -9.99 14.47
N LYS A 198 14.21 -9.08 13.80
CA LYS A 198 12.76 -8.93 13.96
C LYS A 198 12.00 -9.74 12.92
N ALA A 199 11.18 -10.68 13.39
CA ALA A 199 10.35 -11.55 12.56
C ALA A 199 9.43 -10.80 11.59
N LEU A 200 8.91 -9.63 11.98
CA LEU A 200 8.05 -8.82 11.12
C LEU A 200 8.79 -8.31 9.86
N VAL A 201 10.07 -7.95 10.00
CA VAL A 201 10.91 -7.54 8.87
C VAL A 201 11.21 -8.75 7.97
N ARG A 202 11.61 -9.89 8.56
CA ARG A 202 11.87 -11.13 7.81
C ARG A 202 10.63 -11.59 7.04
N ARG A 203 9.45 -11.54 7.66
CA ARG A 203 8.17 -11.88 7.03
C ARG A 203 7.93 -11.05 5.77
N HIS A 204 8.07 -9.72 5.86
CA HIS A 204 7.85 -8.86 4.70
C HIS A 204 8.94 -9.00 3.65
N ALA A 205 10.18 -9.29 4.03
CA ALA A 205 11.24 -9.65 3.10
C ALA A 205 10.90 -10.92 2.31
N VAL A 206 10.53 -12.02 2.99
CA VAL A 206 10.09 -13.27 2.37
C VAL A 206 8.93 -13.01 1.41
N ARG A 207 7.89 -12.31 1.88
CA ARG A 207 6.73 -12.00 1.06
C ARG A 207 7.09 -11.18 -0.19
N ALA A 208 7.93 -10.17 -0.05
CA ALA A 208 8.33 -9.33 -1.18
C ALA A 208 9.19 -10.09 -2.20
N LEU A 209 10.17 -10.89 -1.73
CA LEU A 209 10.99 -11.76 -2.60
C LEU A 209 10.13 -12.79 -3.33
N GLY A 210 9.14 -13.38 -2.64
CA GLY A 210 8.19 -14.29 -3.26
C GLY A 210 7.39 -13.63 -4.39
N LYS A 211 6.94 -12.38 -4.19
CA LYS A 211 6.27 -11.60 -5.24
C LYS A 211 7.21 -11.22 -6.37
N MET A 212 8.47 -10.89 -6.09
CA MET A 212 9.45 -10.66 -7.15
C MET A 212 9.64 -11.92 -8.02
N ALA A 213 9.73 -13.10 -7.39
CA ALA A 213 9.84 -14.37 -8.10
C ALA A 213 8.60 -14.66 -8.97
N VAL A 214 7.40 -14.52 -8.41
CA VAL A 214 6.14 -14.78 -9.13
C VAL A 214 5.89 -13.80 -10.29
N ASN A 215 6.33 -12.55 -10.17
CA ASN A 215 6.07 -11.51 -11.17
C ASN A 215 7.28 -11.24 -12.09
N SER A 216 8.21 -12.19 -12.24
CA SER A 216 9.33 -12.13 -13.18
C SER A 216 10.30 -10.95 -12.98
N TYR A 217 10.50 -10.53 -11.73
CA TYR A 217 11.49 -9.51 -11.37
C TYR A 217 12.91 -10.05 -11.21
N LEU A 218 13.03 -11.35 -10.94
CA LEU A 218 14.28 -12.00 -10.58
C LEU A 218 14.95 -12.64 -11.79
N THR A 219 16.28 -12.59 -11.82
CA THR A 219 17.08 -13.46 -12.69
C THR A 219 16.98 -14.92 -12.23
N ALA A 220 17.37 -15.87 -13.09
CA ALA A 220 17.42 -17.28 -12.71
C ALA A 220 18.30 -17.54 -11.47
N GLU A 221 19.42 -16.83 -11.35
CA GLU A 221 20.31 -16.93 -10.18
C GLU A 221 19.64 -16.41 -8.90
N GLN A 222 18.98 -15.25 -8.98
CA GLN A 222 18.25 -14.67 -7.85
C GLN A 222 17.07 -15.58 -7.44
N SER A 223 16.34 -16.14 -8.39
CA SER A 223 15.26 -17.10 -8.12
C SER A 223 15.78 -18.36 -7.40
N ALA A 224 16.91 -18.91 -7.83
CA ALA A 224 17.56 -20.03 -7.14
C ALA A 224 17.99 -19.67 -5.71
N LYS A 225 18.53 -18.47 -5.50
CA LYS A 225 18.87 -17.94 -4.16
C LYS A 225 17.64 -17.83 -3.25
N VAL A 226 16.53 -17.28 -3.75
CA VAL A 226 15.27 -17.18 -3.01
C VAL A 226 14.72 -18.56 -2.65
N ASN A 227 14.71 -19.49 -3.60
CA ASN A 227 14.24 -20.86 -3.37
C ASN A 227 15.04 -21.55 -2.25
N LYS A 228 16.38 -21.49 -2.33
CA LYS A 228 17.26 -22.03 -1.29
C LYS A 228 17.01 -21.38 0.07
N ALA A 229 16.86 -20.06 0.12
CA ALA A 229 16.60 -19.34 1.36
C ALA A 229 15.25 -19.74 1.99
N PHE A 230 14.20 -19.89 1.19
CA PHE A 230 12.89 -20.30 1.70
C PHE A 230 12.90 -21.74 2.22
N ARG A 231 13.61 -22.66 1.55
CA ARG A 231 13.81 -24.03 2.05
C ARG A 231 14.51 -24.04 3.40
N ALA A 232 15.55 -23.23 3.57
CA ALA A 232 16.26 -23.07 4.84
C ALA A 232 15.35 -22.51 5.94
N ILE A 233 14.54 -21.49 5.64
CA ILE A 233 13.53 -20.93 6.59
C ILE A 233 12.56 -22.01 7.08
N LEU A 234 12.21 -22.97 6.24
CA LEU A 234 11.33 -24.09 6.58
C LEU A 234 12.05 -25.26 7.28
N GLY A 235 13.37 -25.18 7.49
CA GLY A 235 14.17 -26.27 8.05
C GLY A 235 14.26 -27.49 7.13
N MET A 236 14.06 -27.31 5.82
CA MET A 236 14.36 -28.34 4.84
C MET A 236 15.89 -28.48 4.70
N ASP A 237 16.40 -29.65 4.31
CA ASP A 237 17.83 -29.86 4.01
C ASP A 237 18.80 -29.56 5.19
N ASP A 238 18.45 -30.03 6.40
CA ASP A 238 19.25 -29.98 7.64
C ASP A 238 19.53 -28.57 8.22
N TYR A 239 18.78 -27.54 7.83
CA TYR A 239 18.84 -26.21 8.46
C TYR A 239 17.98 -26.13 9.73
N GLU A 240 18.40 -25.28 10.68
CA GLU A 240 17.47 -24.81 11.72
C GLU A 240 16.41 -23.92 11.05
N TRP A 241 15.13 -24.31 11.20
CA TRP A 241 14.01 -23.50 10.74
C TRP A 241 13.96 -22.13 11.41
N ASP A 242 13.39 -21.13 10.73
CA ASP A 242 13.12 -19.82 11.33
C ASP A 242 12.20 -19.98 12.54
N ASP A 243 12.49 -19.31 13.65
CA ASP A 243 11.75 -19.45 14.90
C ASP A 243 10.31 -18.90 14.83
N ALA A 244 10.04 -17.97 13.92
CA ALA A 244 8.77 -17.29 13.79
C ALA A 244 7.84 -17.98 12.78
N TYR A 245 6.73 -18.52 13.29
CA TYR A 245 5.68 -19.14 12.46
C TYR A 245 5.22 -18.25 11.29
N ILE A 246 5.05 -16.95 11.53
CA ILE A 246 4.62 -16.00 10.50
C ILE A 246 5.59 -15.88 9.32
N VAL A 247 6.89 -16.15 9.53
CA VAL A 247 7.90 -16.12 8.46
C VAL A 247 7.81 -17.40 7.65
N ARG A 248 7.73 -18.55 8.35
CA ARG A 248 7.57 -19.87 7.73
C ARG A 248 6.32 -19.97 6.86
N THR A 249 5.18 -19.47 7.33
CA THR A 249 3.93 -19.48 6.55
C THR A 249 4.05 -18.73 5.22
N GLU A 250 4.75 -17.59 5.17
CA GLU A 250 4.97 -16.88 3.89
C GLU A 250 5.92 -17.66 2.97
N ALA A 251 6.99 -18.25 3.53
CA ALA A 251 7.96 -19.01 2.75
C ALA A 251 7.31 -20.25 2.12
N GLU A 252 6.49 -20.98 2.88
CA GLU A 252 5.69 -22.11 2.40
C GLU A 252 4.72 -21.71 1.29
N TYR A 253 4.00 -20.60 1.48
CA TYR A 253 3.10 -20.07 0.46
C TYR A 253 3.84 -19.81 -0.87
N TYR A 254 4.95 -19.09 -0.85
CA TYR A 254 5.65 -18.76 -2.10
C TYR A 254 6.44 -19.94 -2.70
N LEU A 255 6.97 -20.86 -1.89
CA LEU A 255 7.60 -22.08 -2.41
C LEU A 255 6.59 -22.92 -3.20
N SER A 256 5.40 -23.16 -2.64
CA SER A 256 4.35 -23.93 -3.32
C SER A 256 3.92 -23.26 -4.63
N HIS A 257 3.83 -21.93 -4.69
CA HIS A 257 3.42 -21.21 -5.91
C HIS A 257 4.54 -21.14 -6.96
N SER A 258 5.80 -21.02 -6.56
CA SER A 258 6.94 -21.00 -7.50
C SER A 258 7.14 -22.34 -8.24
N LEU A 259 6.73 -23.46 -7.64
CA LEU A 259 6.75 -24.79 -8.27
C LEU A 259 5.66 -24.98 -9.33
N HIS A 260 4.58 -24.19 -9.30
CA HIS A 260 3.49 -24.32 -10.28
C HIS A 260 3.74 -23.54 -11.58
N SER A 261 4.56 -22.48 -11.53
CA SER A 261 4.95 -21.72 -12.73
C SER A 261 5.87 -22.47 -13.69
N GLU A 262 6.59 -23.50 -13.22
CA GLU A 262 7.45 -24.33 -14.07
C GLU A 262 6.66 -25.41 -14.86
N ASN A 263 5.42 -25.74 -14.46
CA ASN A 263 4.60 -26.77 -15.08
C ASN A 263 3.62 -26.27 -16.15
N THR A 264 3.52 -24.96 -16.38
CA THR A 264 2.61 -24.37 -17.39
C THR A 264 3.34 -23.78 -18.61
N GLY A 265 4.66 -23.98 -18.71
CA GLY A 265 5.51 -23.51 -19.81
C GLY A 265 6.06 -24.63 -20.70
N GLY A 266 5.28 -25.70 -20.93
CA GLY A 266 5.59 -26.79 -21.86
C GLY A 266 4.85 -26.65 -23.19
#